data_AF-A0A974TS71-F1
#
_entry.id   AF-A0A974TS71-F1
#
_cell.length_a   1.000
_cell.length_b   1.000
_cell.length_c   1.000
_cell.angle_alpha   90.00
_cell.angle_beta   90.00
_cell.angle_gamma   90.00
#
_symmetry.space_group_name_H-M   'P 1'
#
loop_
_entity.id
_entity.type
_entity.pdbx_description
1 polymer ?
#
loop_
_entity_poly.entity_id
_entity_poly.type
_entity_poly.pdbx_seq_one_letter_code
_entity_poly.pdbx_strand_id
1 'polypeptide(L)'
;MVEGKYHKADDPIIDGNVVSDRFGISEGEFRRYMREGFIVGRVENGVGDDEGTRRISFVFGNRQWQAVITNENAILHEIMTFRRPSPIALHRMQNLRSDKG
;
A
#
# COMPACT_ATOMS: atom_id res chain seq x y z
N MET A 1 18.75 15.05 -15.60
CA MET A 1 17.41 15.34 -15.04
C MET A 1 16.47 14.32 -15.65
N VAL A 2 16.03 13.30 -14.90
CA VAL A 2 15.11 12.27 -15.42
C VAL A 2 13.72 12.66 -14.95
N GLU A 3 12.87 13.07 -15.88
CA GLU A 3 11.45 13.34 -15.64
C GLU A 3 10.78 12.05 -15.13
N GLY A 4 10.30 12.09 -13.88
CA GLY A 4 9.37 11.08 -13.39
C GLY A 4 8.10 11.17 -14.22
N LYS A 5 7.94 10.27 -15.20
CA LYS A 5 6.70 10.12 -15.96
C LYS A 5 5.61 9.72 -14.99
N TYR A 6 4.76 10.68 -14.64
CA TYR A 6 3.49 10.42 -13.95
C TYR A 6 2.67 9.50 -14.86
N HIS A 7 2.60 8.22 -14.50
CA HIS A 7 1.61 7.33 -15.07
C HIS A 7 0.24 7.81 -14.59
N LYS A 8 -0.66 8.04 -15.55
CA LYS A 8 -2.06 8.36 -15.34
C LYS A 8 -2.65 7.34 -14.35
N ALA A 9 -3.26 7.84 -13.27
CA ALA A 9 -3.55 7.11 -12.04
C ALA A 9 -4.72 6.10 -12.11
N ASP A 10 -5.11 5.64 -13.30
CA ASP A 10 -6.48 5.13 -13.49
C ASP A 10 -6.60 3.60 -13.61
N ASP A 11 -5.49 2.85 -13.69
CA ASP A 11 -5.54 1.38 -13.54
C ASP A 11 -4.91 0.96 -12.21
N PRO A 12 -5.65 0.22 -11.35
CA PRO A 12 -5.09 -0.31 -10.13
C PRO A 12 -4.01 -1.33 -10.48
N ILE A 13 -2.78 -1.03 -10.08
CA ILE A 13 -1.60 -1.88 -10.27
C ILE A 13 -1.76 -3.23 -9.55
N ILE A 14 -2.65 -3.29 -8.56
CA ILE A 14 -3.08 -4.53 -7.92
C ILE A 14 -4.53 -4.37 -7.45
N ASP A 15 -5.29 -5.47 -7.47
CA ASP A 15 -6.66 -5.51 -6.95
C ASP A 15 -6.70 -5.09 -5.47
N GLY A 16 -7.66 -4.22 -5.12
CA GLY A 16 -7.87 -3.76 -3.76
C GLY A 16 -8.19 -4.88 -2.78
N ASN A 17 -8.88 -5.94 -3.23
CA ASN A 17 -9.17 -7.13 -2.41
C ASN A 17 -7.89 -7.85 -1.98
N VAL A 18 -6.94 -7.97 -2.91
CA VAL A 18 -5.65 -8.59 -2.62
C VAL A 18 -4.95 -7.85 -1.50
N VAL A 19 -4.95 -6.51 -1.51
CA VAL A 19 -4.29 -5.71 -0.47
C VAL A 19 -5.10 -5.70 0.84
N SER A 20 -6.43 -5.58 0.75
CA SER A 20 -7.30 -5.48 1.93
C SER A 20 -7.23 -6.74 2.80
N ASP A 21 -7.16 -7.92 2.18
CA ASP A 21 -7.02 -9.21 2.85
C ASP A 21 -5.77 -9.26 3.73
N ARG A 22 -4.65 -8.71 3.27
CA ARG A 22 -3.36 -8.69 3.99
C ARG A 22 -3.44 -7.81 5.24
N PHE A 23 -4.32 -6.81 5.22
CA PHE A 23 -4.58 -5.95 6.37
C PHE A 23 -5.77 -6.41 7.23
N GLY A 24 -6.50 -7.44 6.82
CA GLY A 24 -7.68 -7.95 7.52
C GLY A 24 -8.82 -6.93 7.58
N ILE A 25 -9.02 -6.17 6.51
CA ILE A 25 -10.12 -5.20 6.35
C ILE A 25 -10.87 -5.49 5.06
N SER A 26 -12.09 -4.99 4.92
CA SER A 26 -12.84 -5.08 3.66
C SER A 26 -12.22 -4.19 2.58
N GLU A 27 -12.48 -4.50 1.30
CA GLU A 27 -12.08 -3.63 0.18
C GLU A 27 -12.71 -2.23 0.30
N GLY A 28 -13.95 -2.15 0.78
CA GLY A 28 -14.63 -0.87 1.04
C GLY A 28 -13.91 -0.03 2.10
N GLU A 29 -13.49 -0.64 3.22
CA GLU A 29 -12.65 0.01 4.23
C GLU A 29 -11.29 0.41 3.65
N PHE A 30 -10.66 -0.44 2.84
CA PHE A 30 -9.38 -0.14 2.19
C PHE A 30 -9.49 1.10 1.29
N ARG A 31 -10.49 1.15 0.39
CA ARG A 31 -10.75 2.32 -0.48
C ARG A 31 -11.07 3.57 0.33
N ARG A 32 -11.88 3.44 1.40
CA ARG A 32 -12.19 4.55 2.32
C ARG A 32 -10.93 5.08 2.98
N TYR A 33 -10.12 4.22 3.57
CA TYR A 33 -8.89 4.59 4.28
C TYR A 33 -7.78 5.12 3.37
N MET A 34 -7.71 4.66 2.12
CA MET A 34 -6.86 5.27 1.09
C MET A 34 -7.29 6.71 0.80
N ARG A 35 -8.59 6.96 0.60
CA ARG A 35 -9.14 8.30 0.34
C ARG A 35 -8.94 9.25 1.53
N GLU A 36 -9.04 8.73 2.75
CA GLU A 36 -8.85 9.49 3.99
C GLU A 36 -7.37 9.62 4.41
N GLY A 37 -6.44 8.98 3.69
CA GLY A 37 -5.00 9.05 3.95
C GLY A 37 -4.53 8.23 5.16
N PHE A 38 -5.36 7.33 5.69
CA PHE A 38 -4.97 6.36 6.70
C PHE A 38 -4.15 5.20 6.11
N ILE A 39 -4.39 4.88 4.84
CA ILE A 39 -3.55 3.99 4.05
C ILE A 39 -2.82 4.83 3.00
N VAL A 40 -1.50 4.64 2.91
CA VAL A 40 -0.67 5.26 1.89
C VAL A 40 -0.03 4.19 1.04
N GLY A 41 -0.28 4.22 -0.27
CA GLY A 41 0.33 3.36 -1.26
C GLY A 41 1.51 4.03 -1.96
N ARG A 42 2.52 3.26 -2.34
CA ARG A 42 3.63 3.67 -3.20
C ARG A 42 3.94 2.58 -4.20
N VAL A 43 4.29 3.00 -5.41
CA VAL A 43 4.76 2.13 -6.48
C VAL A 43 6.12 2.62 -6.96
N GLU A 44 7.04 1.68 -7.13
CA GLU A 44 8.36 1.89 -7.69
C GLU A 44 8.51 0.95 -8.90
N ASN A 45 8.88 1.49 -10.06
CA ASN A 45 9.18 0.68 -11.23
C ASN A 45 10.60 0.12 -11.14
N GLY A 46 10.77 -1.17 -11.41
CA GLY A 46 12.08 -1.80 -11.51
C GLY A 46 12.83 -1.31 -12.76
N VAL A 47 14.15 -1.21 -12.64
CA VAL A 47 15.06 -0.77 -13.70
C VAL A 47 16.31 -1.64 -13.66
N GLY A 48 17.02 -1.75 -14.78
CA GLY A 48 18.22 -2.60 -14.87
C GLY A 48 17.84 -4.07 -14.65
N ASP A 49 18.46 -4.72 -13.68
CA ASP A 49 18.22 -6.13 -13.36
C ASP A 49 16.78 -6.42 -12.90
N ASP A 50 16.07 -5.40 -12.42
CA ASP A 50 14.66 -5.50 -11.99
C ASP A 50 13.66 -5.06 -13.08
N GLU A 51 14.11 -4.77 -14.31
CA GLU A 51 13.24 -4.34 -15.41
C GLU A 51 12.08 -5.34 -15.64
N GLY A 52 10.87 -4.81 -15.85
CA GLY A 52 9.66 -5.63 -15.99
C GLY A 52 8.98 -6.01 -14.67
N THR A 53 9.55 -5.57 -13.54
CA THR A 53 8.92 -5.69 -12.22
C THR A 53 8.50 -4.33 -11.65
N ARG A 54 7.62 -4.36 -10.65
CA ARG A 54 7.28 -3.20 -9.83
C ARG A 54 7.30 -3.59 -8.36
N ARG A 55 7.78 -2.70 -7.50
CA ARG A 55 7.63 -2.84 -6.06
C ARG A 55 6.48 -1.96 -5.59
N ILE A 56 5.49 -2.59 -4.96
CA ILE A 56 4.36 -1.92 -4.34
C ILE A 56 4.48 -1.98 -2.83
N SER A 57 4.11 -0.91 -2.15
CA SER A 57 4.07 -0.88 -0.69
C SER A 57 2.87 -0.10 -0.18
N PHE A 58 2.18 -0.65 0.81
CA PHE A 58 1.07 -0.02 1.50
C PHE A 58 1.36 0.05 2.99
N VAL A 59 1.14 1.22 3.59
CA VAL A 59 1.30 1.43 5.03
C VAL A 59 -0.06 1.68 5.67
N PHE A 60 -0.39 0.92 6.70
CA PHE A 60 -1.60 1.09 7.50
C PHE A 60 -1.27 0.96 8.99
N GLY A 61 -1.31 2.09 9.71
CA GLY A 61 -0.93 2.12 11.13
C GLY A 61 0.52 1.73 11.35
N ASN A 62 0.76 0.66 12.10
CA ASN A 62 2.09 0.10 12.33
C ASN A 62 2.45 -1.04 11.36
N ARG A 63 1.58 -1.36 10.40
CA ARG A 63 1.82 -2.43 9.42
C ARG A 63 2.22 -1.84 8.09
N GLN A 64 3.21 -2.44 7.46
CA GLN A 64 3.53 -2.20 6.06
C GLN A 64 3.54 -3.53 5.33
N TRP A 65 2.69 -3.63 4.31
CA TRP A 65 2.75 -4.70 3.33
C TRP A 65 3.53 -4.22 2.12
N GLN A 66 4.41 -5.06 1.59
CA GLN A 66 5.19 -4.80 0.39
C GLN A 66 5.19 -6.03 -0.50
N ALA A 67 5.11 -5.83 -1.81
CA ALA A 67 5.28 -6.90 -2.79
C ALA A 67 6.10 -6.44 -4.00
N VAL A 68 6.78 -7.40 -4.62
CA VAL A 68 7.34 -7.27 -5.97
C VAL A 68 6.41 -8.03 -6.90
N ILE A 69 5.95 -7.35 -7.95
CA ILE A 69 5.01 -7.86 -8.93
C ILE A 69 5.58 -7.79 -10.35
N THR A 70 5.11 -8.64 -11.25
CA THR A 70 5.40 -8.54 -12.69
C THR A 70 4.53 -7.46 -13.35
N ASN A 71 4.77 -7.18 -14.63
CA ASN A 71 3.91 -6.31 -15.43
C ASN A 71 2.46 -6.83 -15.59
N GLU A 72 2.27 -8.14 -15.47
CA GLU A 72 0.97 -8.83 -15.46
C GLU A 72 0.33 -8.86 -14.07
N ASN A 73 0.88 -8.09 -13.12
CA ASN A 73 0.44 -7.96 -11.73
C ASN A 73 0.51 -9.26 -10.91
N ALA A 74 1.31 -10.24 -11.35
CA ALA A 74 1.56 -11.45 -10.58
C ALA A 74 2.54 -11.16 -9.42
N ILE A 75 2.21 -11.60 -8.20
CA ILE A 75 3.08 -11.43 -7.03
C ILE A 75 4.23 -12.44 -7.10
N LEU A 76 5.47 -11.95 -7.17
CA LEU A 76 6.68 -12.77 -7.11
C LEU A 76 7.15 -12.97 -5.66
N HIS A 77 7.08 -11.91 -4.87
CA HIS A 77 7.48 -11.91 -3.47
C HIS A 77 6.63 -10.92 -2.68
N GLU A 78 6.27 -11.25 -1.45
CA GLU A 78 5.58 -10.35 -0.54
C GLU A 78 6.08 -10.48 0.90
N ILE A 79 5.98 -9.38 1.65
CA ILE A 79 6.33 -9.35 3.07
C ILE A 79 5.40 -8.41 3.84
N MET A 80 5.00 -8.84 5.03
CA MET A 80 4.38 -7.99 6.05
C MET A 80 5.44 -7.60 7.09
N THR A 81 5.60 -6.30 7.31
CA THR A 81 6.51 -5.75 8.32
C THR A 81 5.74 -4.91 9.33
N PHE A 82 6.18 -4.96 10.59
CA PHE A 82 5.61 -4.17 11.67
C PHE A 82 6.59 -3.07 12.05
N ARG A 83 6.23 -1.82 11.76
CA ARG A 83 6.97 -0.63 12.17
C ARG A 83 6.77 -0.45 13.67
N ARG A 84 7.82 -0.04 14.40
CA ARG A 84 7.64 0.38 15.79
C ARG A 84 6.69 1.58 15.80
N PRO A 85 5.71 1.62 16.70
CA PRO A 85 4.82 2.77 16.79
C PRO A 85 5.65 4.01 17.08
N SER A 86 5.62 4.98 16.16
CA SER A 86 5.99 6.35 16.49
C SER A 86 4.96 6.87 17.49
N PRO A 87 5.36 7.56 18.59
CA PRO A 87 4.43 8.20 19.51
C PRO A 87 3.38 9.07 18.80
N ILE A 88 3.74 9.66 17.66
CA ILE A 88 2.86 10.51 16.83
C ILE A 88 1.78 9.67 16.10
N ALA A 89 2.13 8.46 15.64
CA ALA A 89 1.19 7.58 14.93
C ALA A 89 0.14 6.97 15.86
N LEU A 90 0.50 6.69 17.13
CA LEU A 90 -0.42 6.20 18.15
C LEU A 90 -1.59 7.16 18.38
N HIS A 91 -1.32 8.46 18.39
CA HIS A 91 -2.37 9.47 18.59
C HIS A 91 -3.42 9.48 17.46
N ARG A 92 -2.99 9.28 16.19
CA ARG A 92 -3.93 9.21 15.06
C ARG A 92 -4.76 7.91 15.03
N MET A 93 -4.21 6.80 15.49
CA MET A 93 -4.93 5.50 15.49
C MET A 93 -6.01 5.40 16.57
N GLN A 94 -5.90 6.17 17.67
CA GLN A 94 -6.92 6.22 18.72
C GLN A 94 -8.26 6.76 18.19
N ASN A 95 -8.21 7.74 17.27
CA ASN A 95 -9.42 8.32 16.68
C ASN A 95 -10.13 7.40 15.68
N LEU A 96 -9.39 6.50 15.00
CA LEU A 96 -9.99 5.55 14.06
C LEU A 96 -10.80 4.43 14.75
N ARG A 97 -10.44 4.08 15.98
CA ARG A 97 -11.17 3.06 16.77
C ARG A 97 -12.48 3.58 17.36
N SER A 98 -12.60 4.90 17.50
CA SER A 98 -13.79 5.56 18.07
C SER A 98 -14.90 5.82 17.05
N ASP A 99 -14.62 5.69 15.74
CA ASP A 99 -15.59 5.86 14.63
C ASP A 99 -16.40 4.58 14.32
N LYS A 100 -16.34 3.57 15.20
CA LYS A 100 -17.17 2.35 15.11
C LYS A 100 -18.43 2.43 15.99
N GLY A 101 -18.96 3.63 16.19
CA GLY A 101 -20.23 3.91 16.88
C GLY A 101 -21.41 3.95 15.91
#